data_AF-A0A518CHF7-F1
#
_entry.id   AF-A0A518CHF7-F1
#
_cell.length_a   1.000
_cell.length_b   1.000
_cell.length_c   1.000
_cell.angle_alpha   90.00
_cell.angle_beta   90.00
_cell.angle_gamma   90.00
#
_symmetry.space_group_name_H-M   'P 1'
#
loop_
_entity.id
_entity.type
_entity.pdbx_description
1 polymer ?
#
loop_
_entity_poly.entity_id
_entity_poly.type
_entity_poly.pdbx_seq_one_letter_code
_entity_poly.pdbx_strand_id
1 'polypeptide(L)'
;MKLDDVYEELLSIVSNCGAQIDVPIESERFFENLVDGFQGNQVEFVSFARENVGGWFRSIPIDGPNWIQEAEWQFHNNKPMVFVGEVSIPKSTGLYHDDACLFAFISEDGVTKSVIQVA
;
A
#
# COMPACT_ATOMS: atom_id res chain seq x y z
N MET A 1 -2.04 -21.71 8.69
CA MET A 1 -2.51 -21.11 7.42
C MET A 1 -1.30 -20.47 6.76
N LYS A 2 -1.28 -20.39 5.44
CA LYS A 2 -0.25 -19.70 4.66
C LYS A 2 -0.87 -18.50 3.95
N LEU A 3 -0.04 -17.55 3.53
CA LEU A 3 -0.51 -16.40 2.75
C LEU A 3 -1.21 -16.85 1.46
N ASP A 4 -0.66 -17.86 0.77
CA ASP A 4 -1.24 -18.49 -0.42
C ASP A 4 -2.69 -18.97 -0.22
N ASP A 5 -3.06 -19.34 1.00
CA ASP A 5 -4.40 -19.85 1.31
C ASP A 5 -5.49 -18.76 1.22
N VAL A 6 -5.12 -17.48 1.24
CA VAL A 6 -6.02 -16.32 1.31
C VAL A 6 -5.63 -15.21 0.33
N TYR A 7 -4.73 -15.50 -0.62
CA TYR A 7 -4.08 -14.52 -1.48
C TYR A 7 -5.08 -13.75 -2.35
N GLU A 8 -6.01 -14.46 -3.02
CA GLU A 8 -6.95 -13.83 -3.95
C GLU A 8 -7.91 -12.89 -3.22
N GLU A 9 -8.42 -13.30 -2.07
CA GLU A 9 -9.30 -12.47 -1.24
C GLU A 9 -8.57 -11.26 -0.67
N LEU A 10 -7.33 -11.44 -0.19
CA LEU A 10 -6.51 -10.33 0.30
C LEU A 10 -6.18 -9.35 -0.82
N LEU A 11 -5.78 -9.83 -2.00
CA LEU A 11 -5.48 -8.98 -3.15
C LEU A 11 -6.68 -8.09 -3.47
N SER A 12 -7.88 -8.67 -3.51
CA SER A 12 -9.13 -7.92 -3.72
C SER A 12 -9.39 -6.88 -2.64
N ILE A 13 -9.22 -7.23 -1.36
CA ILE A 13 -9.43 -6.32 -0.23
C ILE A 13 -8.44 -5.14 -0.26
N VAL A 14 -7.16 -5.43 -0.49
CA VAL A 14 -6.05 -4.47 -0.40
C VAL A 14 -6.00 -3.56 -1.62
N SER A 15 -6.34 -4.07 -2.81
CA SER A 15 -6.43 -3.27 -4.03
C SER A 15 -7.47 -2.15 -3.92
N ASN A 16 -8.55 -2.34 -3.15
CA ASN A 16 -9.55 -1.28 -2.91
C ASN A 16 -8.99 -0.08 -2.14
N CYS A 17 -7.84 -0.22 -1.48
CA CYS A 17 -7.15 0.86 -0.80
C CYS A 17 -6.05 1.50 -1.66
N GLY A 18 -5.86 1.06 -2.90
CA GLY A 18 -4.75 1.50 -3.74
C GLY A 18 -3.40 0.91 -3.31
N ALA A 19 -3.38 -0.29 -2.72
CA ALA A 19 -2.18 -1.02 -2.36
C ALA A 19 -2.15 -2.42 -3.01
N GLN A 20 -1.01 -3.09 -2.96
CA GLN A 20 -0.85 -4.47 -3.39
C GLN A 20 -0.29 -5.32 -2.26
N ILE A 21 -0.55 -6.63 -2.30
CA ILE A 21 -0.10 -7.55 -1.25
C ILE A 21 1.32 -8.04 -1.44
N ASP A 22 1.85 -7.92 -2.64
CA ASP A 22 3.15 -8.41 -3.11
C ASP A 22 4.09 -7.29 -3.57
N VAL A 23 3.59 -6.04 -3.65
CA VAL A 23 4.37 -4.86 -4.03
C VAL A 23 4.19 -3.74 -3.00
N PRO A 24 5.30 -3.21 -2.42
CA PRO A 24 6.67 -3.75 -2.48
C PRO A 24 6.80 -5.05 -1.64
N ILE A 25 7.99 -5.67 -1.61
CA ILE A 25 8.26 -6.91 -0.85
C ILE A 25 7.93 -6.77 0.67
N GLU A 26 7.98 -5.56 1.21
CA GLU A 26 7.54 -5.27 2.57
C GLU A 26 6.04 -5.51 2.80
N SER A 27 5.22 -5.38 1.75
CA SER A 27 3.79 -5.69 1.81
C SER A 27 3.56 -7.19 2.01
N GLU A 28 4.27 -8.03 1.25
CA GLU A 28 4.18 -9.48 1.38
C GLU A 28 4.56 -9.91 2.81
N ARG A 29 5.70 -9.41 3.30
CA ARG A 29 6.15 -9.66 4.68
C ARG A 29 5.16 -9.18 5.74
N PHE A 30 4.48 -8.06 5.51
CA PHE A 30 3.47 -7.58 6.43
C PHE A 30 2.32 -8.58 6.54
N PHE A 31 1.82 -9.09 5.41
CA PHE A 31 0.73 -10.07 5.40
C PHE A 31 1.17 -11.46 5.88
N GLU A 32 2.38 -11.91 5.56
CA GLU A 32 2.95 -13.14 6.12
C GLU A 32 2.96 -13.09 7.65
N ASN A 33 3.45 -11.98 8.24
CA ASN A 33 3.47 -11.81 9.69
C ASN A 33 2.06 -11.78 10.30
N LEU A 34 1.07 -11.18 9.61
CA LEU A 34 -0.32 -11.20 10.05
C LEU A 34 -0.91 -12.61 10.03
N VAL A 35 -0.68 -13.37 8.97
CA VAL A 35 -1.16 -14.75 8.82
C VAL A 35 -0.53 -15.65 9.87
N ASP A 36 0.79 -15.55 10.08
CA ASP A 36 1.52 -16.36 11.06
C ASP A 36 1.09 -16.07 12.50
N GLY A 37 0.74 -14.81 12.80
CA GLY A 37 0.27 -14.38 14.12
C GLY A 37 -1.21 -14.67 14.40
N PHE A 38 -2.02 -14.96 13.38
CA PHE A 38 -3.47 -15.06 13.52
C PHE A 38 -3.91 -16.43 14.05
N GLN A 39 -4.71 -16.42 15.13
CA GLN A 39 -5.29 -17.62 15.73
C GLN A 39 -6.72 -17.80 15.22
N GLY A 40 -6.86 -18.45 14.06
CA GLY A 40 -8.16 -18.71 13.44
C GLY A 40 -8.04 -19.41 12.09
N ASN A 41 -9.16 -19.52 11.38
CA ASN A 41 -9.23 -20.09 10.04
C ASN A 41 -9.21 -19.00 8.95
N GLN A 42 -9.16 -19.43 7.68
CA GLN A 42 -9.10 -18.55 6.51
C GLN A 42 -10.25 -17.55 6.44
N VAL A 43 -11.49 -17.99 6.71
CA VAL A 43 -12.69 -17.13 6.65
C VAL A 43 -12.65 -16.05 7.73
N GLU A 44 -12.20 -16.41 8.93
CA GLU A 44 -12.02 -15.48 10.05
C GLU A 44 -10.94 -14.46 9.74
N PHE A 45 -9.82 -14.90 9.14
CA PHE A 45 -8.73 -14.01 8.75
C PHE A 45 -9.12 -13.04 7.64
N VAL A 46 -9.81 -13.49 6.60
CA VAL A 46 -10.30 -12.61 5.53
C VAL A 46 -11.27 -11.57 6.08
N SER A 47 -12.12 -11.96 7.04
CA SER A 47 -13.03 -11.03 7.72
C SER A 47 -12.25 -10.01 8.55
N PHE A 48 -11.26 -10.47 9.33
CA PHE A 48 -10.35 -9.62 10.08
C PHE A 48 -9.61 -8.63 9.17
N ALA A 49 -9.08 -9.08 8.03
CA ALA A 49 -8.40 -8.22 7.08
C ALA A 49 -9.33 -7.15 6.50
N ARG A 50 -10.55 -7.53 6.11
CA ARG A 50 -11.55 -6.59 5.59
C ARG A 50 -11.91 -5.50 6.58
N GLU A 51 -12.01 -5.84 7.87
CA GLU A 51 -12.33 -4.88 8.93
C GLU A 51 -11.17 -3.93 9.25
N ASN A 52 -9.92 -4.36 9.03
CA ASN A 52 -8.73 -3.63 9.48
C ASN A 52 -7.94 -2.95 8.35
N VAL A 53 -8.16 -3.32 7.07
CA VAL A 53 -7.35 -2.83 5.94
C VAL A 53 -7.32 -1.31 5.84
N GLY A 54 -8.44 -0.62 6.09
CA GLY A 54 -8.50 0.84 6.08
C GLY A 54 -7.71 1.50 7.21
N GLY A 55 -7.47 0.77 8.31
CA GLY A 55 -6.57 1.19 9.40
C GLY A 55 -5.10 0.94 9.10
N TRP A 56 -4.78 -0.04 8.25
CA TRP A 56 -3.43 -0.35 7.81
C TRP A 56 -2.98 0.62 6.71
N PHE A 57 -3.73 0.71 5.62
CA PHE A 57 -3.45 1.54 4.45
C PHE A 57 -4.21 2.86 4.55
N ARG A 58 -3.76 3.72 5.47
CA ARG A 58 -4.39 5.02 5.73
C ARG A 58 -3.99 6.05 4.69
N SER A 59 -4.97 6.83 4.26
CA SER A 59 -4.80 7.92 3.31
C SER A 59 -5.40 9.21 3.86
N ILE A 60 -4.72 10.34 3.66
CA ILE A 60 -5.27 11.67 3.95
C ILE A 60 -6.30 12.07 2.88
N PRO A 61 -6.00 11.99 1.56
CA PRO A 61 -7.03 12.04 0.54
C PRO A 61 -8.02 10.86 0.66
N ILE A 62 -9.31 11.11 0.53
CA ILE A 62 -10.33 10.05 0.65
C ILE A 62 -10.14 8.98 -0.42
N ASP A 63 -9.75 9.38 -1.63
CA ASP A 63 -9.67 8.50 -2.80
C ASP A 63 -8.34 7.73 -2.91
N GLY A 64 -7.40 7.95 -1.98
CA GLY A 64 -6.09 7.28 -2.00
C GLY A 64 -5.12 7.85 -3.07
N PRO A 65 -3.98 7.18 -3.30
CA PRO A 65 -3.04 7.52 -4.36
C PRO A 65 -3.59 7.15 -5.74
N ASN A 66 -3.41 8.03 -6.72
CA ASN A 66 -3.72 7.75 -8.12
C ASN A 66 -2.47 7.28 -8.86
N TRP A 67 -2.13 5.99 -8.71
CA TRP A 67 -0.94 5.40 -9.31
C TRP A 67 -0.94 5.49 -10.84
N ILE A 68 0.24 5.76 -11.41
CA ILE A 68 0.49 5.73 -12.86
C ILE A 68 0.86 4.30 -13.29
N GLN A 69 1.61 3.60 -12.45
CA GLN A 69 2.09 2.24 -12.66
C GLN A 69 1.53 1.30 -11.57
N GLU A 70 2.22 0.21 -11.25
CA GLU A 70 1.86 -0.66 -10.14
C GLU A 70 1.87 0.09 -8.80
N ALA A 71 1.01 -0.33 -7.87
CA ALA A 71 0.90 0.33 -6.58
C ALA A 71 2.17 0.09 -5.74
N GLU A 72 2.83 1.15 -5.30
CA GLU A 72 4.07 1.06 -4.54
C GLU A 72 3.91 1.69 -3.15
N TRP A 73 2.96 1.15 -2.38
CA TRP A 73 2.67 1.68 -1.04
C TRP A 73 3.88 1.57 -0.13
N GLN A 74 4.26 2.66 0.53
CA GLN A 74 5.52 2.69 1.28
C GLN A 74 5.38 2.11 2.68
N PHE A 75 6.43 1.44 3.15
CA PHE A 75 6.51 0.81 4.47
C PHE A 75 7.63 1.41 5.31
N HIS A 76 7.45 1.44 6.64
CA HIS A 76 8.49 1.75 7.61
C HIS A 76 8.31 0.88 8.85
N ASN A 77 9.40 0.29 9.35
CA ASN A 77 9.36 -0.66 10.47
C ASN A 77 8.30 -1.77 10.29
N ASN A 78 8.23 -2.36 9.09
CA ASN A 78 7.28 -3.41 8.70
C ASN A 78 5.80 -3.03 8.84
N LYS A 79 5.47 -1.73 8.79
CA LYS A 79 4.08 -1.25 8.78
C LYS A 79 3.84 -0.37 7.55
N PRO A 80 2.64 -0.42 6.94
CA PRO A 80 2.28 0.53 5.91
C PRO A 80 2.33 1.96 6.47
N MET A 81 2.91 2.86 5.70
CA MET A 81 2.94 4.29 6.02
C MET A 81 1.63 4.96 5.62
N VAL A 82 1.35 6.14 6.18
CA VAL A 82 0.18 6.94 5.81
C VAL A 82 0.47 7.66 4.50
N PHE A 83 -0.40 7.51 3.50
CA PHE A 83 -0.35 8.30 2.27
C PHE A 83 -0.80 9.74 2.56
N VAL A 84 0.06 10.71 2.27
CA VAL A 84 -0.15 12.12 2.60
C VAL A 84 -0.76 12.88 1.42
N GLY A 85 -0.43 12.47 0.20
CA GLY A 85 -0.89 13.11 -1.02
C GLY A 85 0.12 12.97 -2.15
N GLU A 86 -0.22 13.58 -3.28
CA GLU A 86 0.53 13.48 -4.51
C GLU A 86 0.72 14.83 -5.20
N VAL A 87 1.77 14.94 -6.00
CA VAL A 87 2.12 16.14 -6.76
C VAL A 87 2.42 15.75 -8.19
N SER A 88 1.57 16.19 -9.12
CA SER A 88 1.82 16.03 -10.55
C SER A 88 3.03 16.85 -10.99
N ILE A 89 3.89 16.22 -11.79
CA ILE A 89 5.10 16.80 -12.37
C ILE A 89 4.92 16.73 -13.90
N PRO A 90 4.38 17.78 -14.53
CA PRO A 90 4.19 17.79 -15.97
C PRO A 90 5.52 17.72 -16.71
N LYS A 91 5.56 17.08 -17.87
CA LYS A 91 6.74 17.02 -18.75
C LYS A 91 7.32 18.39 -19.09
N SER A 92 6.48 19.45 -19.07
CA SER A 92 6.89 20.83 -19.33
C SER A 92 7.87 21.39 -18.29
N THR A 93 8.01 20.75 -17.13
CA THR A 93 9.05 21.06 -16.15
C THR A 93 10.46 20.70 -16.63
N GLY A 94 10.57 19.77 -17.59
CA GLY A 94 11.85 19.27 -18.10
C GLY A 94 12.59 18.31 -17.16
N LEU A 95 11.97 17.89 -16.05
CA LEU A 95 12.59 16.96 -15.08
C LEU A 95 12.55 15.49 -15.54
N TYR A 96 11.50 15.12 -16.28
CA TYR A 96 11.27 13.78 -16.80
C TYR A 96 10.92 13.85 -18.29
N HIS A 97 11.09 12.72 -19.01
CA HIS A 97 10.75 12.63 -20.43
C HIS A 97 9.25 12.68 -20.69
N ASP A 98 8.45 12.17 -19.74
CA ASP A 98 6.99 12.14 -19.76
C ASP A 98 6.41 12.74 -18.47
N ASP A 99 5.08 12.79 -18.38
CA ASP A 99 4.40 13.24 -17.16
C ASP A 99 4.71 12.28 -16.01
N ALA A 100 4.99 12.84 -14.84
CA ALA A 100 5.32 12.09 -13.65
C ALA A 100 4.45 12.52 -12.47
N CYS A 101 4.44 11.72 -11.41
CA CYS A 101 3.78 12.06 -10.16
C CYS A 101 4.65 11.63 -8.98
N LEU A 102 4.79 12.53 -8.00
CA LEU A 102 5.42 12.23 -6.72
C LEU A 102 4.33 11.88 -5.71
N PHE A 103 4.43 10.71 -5.09
CA PHE A 103 3.55 10.22 -4.03
C PHE A 103 4.30 10.30 -2.70
N ALA A 104 3.72 10.97 -1.69
CA ALA A 104 4.37 11.21 -0.41
C ALA A 104 3.73 10.39 0.72
N PHE A 105 4.57 9.86 1.60
CA PHE A 105 4.18 9.01 2.72
C PHE A 105 4.85 9.47 4.01
N ILE A 106 4.17 9.28 5.14
CA ILE A 106 4.70 9.53 6.49
C ILE A 106 4.40 8.35 7.42
N SER A 107 5.39 7.95 8.22
CA SER A 107 5.22 6.94 9.26
C SER A 107 4.72 7.55 10.57
N GLU A 108 4.31 6.69 11.50
CA GLU A 108 3.83 7.11 12.82
C GLU A 108 4.90 7.82 13.67
N ASP A 109 6.18 7.49 13.46
CA ASP A 109 7.34 8.11 14.10
C ASP A 109 7.92 9.31 13.30
N GLY A 110 7.25 9.73 12.22
CA GLY A 110 7.57 10.95 11.47
C GLY A 110 8.61 10.80 10.37
N VAL A 111 9.03 9.58 10.03
CA VAL A 111 9.86 9.31 8.85
C VAL A 111 9.02 9.51 7.59
N THR A 112 9.57 10.22 6.61
CA THR A 112 8.92 10.42 5.32
C THR A 112 9.57 9.58 4.23
N LYS A 113 8.76 9.12 3.28
CA LYS A 113 9.21 8.47 2.04
C LYS A 113 8.43 9.04 0.87
N SER A 114 8.98 8.89 -0.32
CA SER A 114 8.29 9.24 -1.55
C SER A 114 8.61 8.28 -2.67
N VAL A 115 7.63 8.06 -3.55
CA VAL A 115 7.79 7.33 -4.81
C VAL A 115 7.54 8.31 -5.94
N ILE A 116 8.28 8.19 -7.04
CA ILE A 116 8.00 8.91 -8.27
C ILE A 116 7.69 7.89 -9.35
N GLN A 117 6.52 8.02 -9.98
CA GLN A 117 6.16 7.22 -11.16
C GLN A 117 6.12 8.12 -12.39
N VAL A 118 6.58 7.60 -13.51
CA VAL A 118 6.62 8.28 -14.81
C VAL A 118 5.77 7.47 -15.79
N ALA A 119 4.93 8.15 -16.57
CA ALA A 119 4.03 7.53 -17.56
C ALA A 119 4.78 6.98 -18.78
#